data_AF-A0A4U1D7H3-F1
#
_entry.id   AF-A0A4U1D7H3-F1
#
_cell.length_a   1.000
_cell.length_b   1.000
_cell.length_c   1.000
_cell.angle_alpha   90.00
_cell.angle_beta   90.00
_cell.angle_gamma   90.00
#
_symmetry.space_group_name_H-M   'P 1'
#
loop_
_entity.id
_entity.type
_entity.pdbx_description
1 polymer ?
#
loop_
_entity_poly.entity_id
_entity_poly.type
_entity_poly.pdbx_seq_one_letter_code
_entity_poly.pdbx_strand_id
1 'polypeptide(L)'
;MNTSKQTKFLNSDFFAPYIFFPFVFLIYFLAGYLFNFGRTHIFYLNQNNIPVLIVGFVAYFIGVLVFTKLNWSVPRLNLKFINNRMVVFIYLLGIIGLISFLIMIFTGQIGIADESVRRHLDPRLNFLSSFLWFSVLVLFFYNIVNGKLTKRSFIINLAILGVVFVLFILSGYRTPLIIMVLTSLLCFHYIYKRIPLKWIMVLFILMSVTLSVFGYLRTVTEDKTEEFNQEAEVNLDEEDKEHVKEVKKTPEFVLAITAEFVNGRIVLSRILEYTEEHGYMNGEVHKSIFSTILPGEQISPRMHITNMVNSLTKDNGVPVTREGRTTVPTIVGQFYADGGYILLAIGLFIVGAILAILYNDVKKYGFKSYSSIVYSFFTTIFVLGIHTGILDLLFLLMLAFLLFTLIIYKPKTRN
;
A
#
# COMPACT_ATOMS: atom_id res chain seq x y z
N MET A 1 15.60 -15.45 24.99
CA MET A 1 16.52 -15.07 23.89
C MET A 1 17.56 -14.17 24.54
N ASN A 2 18.82 -14.61 24.63
CA ASN A 2 19.89 -13.89 25.36
C ASN A 2 20.06 -12.45 24.85
N THR A 3 20.35 -11.53 25.77
CA THR A 3 20.63 -10.10 25.53
C THR A 3 21.68 -9.88 24.44
N SER A 4 22.71 -10.72 24.34
CA SER A 4 23.73 -10.66 23.28
C SER A 4 23.23 -10.99 21.86
N LYS A 5 22.17 -11.82 21.74
CA LYS A 5 21.51 -12.09 20.45
C LYS A 5 20.57 -10.96 20.04
N GLN A 6 20.01 -10.22 20.99
CA GLN A 6 19.16 -9.05 20.71
C GLN A 6 19.97 -7.84 20.23
N THR A 7 21.13 -7.54 20.83
CA THR A 7 22.01 -6.46 20.36
C THR A 7 22.59 -6.73 18.96
N LYS A 8 22.94 -7.98 18.63
CA LYS A 8 23.35 -8.34 17.26
C LYS A 8 22.19 -8.28 16.25
N PHE A 9 20.94 -8.43 16.70
CA PHE A 9 19.74 -8.29 15.86
C PHE A 9 19.48 -6.83 15.50
N LEU A 10 19.66 -5.92 16.45
CA LEU A 10 19.48 -4.47 16.29
C LEU A 10 20.44 -3.85 15.26
N ASN A 11 21.66 -4.36 15.14
CA ASN A 11 22.68 -3.79 14.24
C ASN A 11 22.55 -4.22 12.76
N SER A 12 21.59 -5.09 12.42
CA SER A 12 21.45 -5.67 11.08
C SER A 12 19.98 -5.85 10.66
N ASP A 13 19.07 -5.07 11.25
CA ASP A 13 17.64 -5.17 10.93
C ASP A 13 17.30 -4.40 9.65
N PHE A 14 17.19 -5.13 8.53
CA PHE A 14 16.82 -4.56 7.24
C PHE A 14 15.43 -3.89 7.26
N PHE A 15 14.51 -4.40 8.08
CA PHE A 15 13.14 -3.87 8.19
C PHE A 15 13.03 -2.68 9.14
N ALA A 16 14.15 -2.18 9.68
CA ALA A 16 14.16 -0.97 10.48
C ALA A 16 13.75 0.26 9.64
N PRO A 17 13.12 1.28 10.25
CA PRO A 17 12.55 2.41 9.52
C PRO A 17 13.62 3.25 8.79
N TYR A 18 14.82 3.36 9.35
CA TYR A 18 15.94 4.07 8.72
C TYR A 18 16.59 3.31 7.54
N ILE A 19 16.18 2.06 7.26
CA ILE A 19 16.68 1.28 6.12
C ILE A 19 15.55 0.98 5.13
N PHE A 20 14.50 0.29 5.58
CA PHE A 20 13.55 -0.35 4.66
C PHE A 20 12.74 0.63 3.83
N PHE A 21 12.08 1.60 4.50
CA PHE A 21 11.26 2.58 3.80
C PHE A 21 12.10 3.48 2.88
N PRO A 22 13.25 4.05 3.31
CA PRO A 22 14.17 4.76 2.43
C PRO A 22 14.62 3.94 1.22
N PHE A 23 14.96 2.67 1.44
CA PHE A 23 15.40 1.77 0.37
C PHE A 23 14.30 1.56 -0.68
N VAL A 24 13.08 1.26 -0.25
CA VAL A 24 11.95 1.09 -1.18
C VAL A 24 11.60 2.41 -1.86
N PHE A 25 11.63 3.53 -1.14
CA PHE A 25 11.37 4.86 -1.69
C PHE A 25 12.34 5.20 -2.82
N LEU A 26 13.65 5.03 -2.58
CA LEU A 26 14.68 5.28 -3.59
C LEU A 26 14.53 4.35 -4.78
N ILE A 27 14.37 3.05 -4.56
CA ILE A 27 14.20 2.09 -5.67
C ILE A 27 12.98 2.44 -6.51
N TYR A 28 11.85 2.76 -5.88
CA TYR A 28 10.61 3.04 -6.59
C TYR A 28 10.77 4.21 -7.57
N PHE A 29 11.29 5.35 -7.08
CA PHE A 29 11.47 6.53 -7.93
C PHE A 29 12.64 6.38 -8.90
N LEU A 30 13.79 5.83 -8.48
CA LEU A 30 14.92 5.59 -9.38
C LEU A 30 14.55 4.63 -10.52
N ALA A 31 13.76 3.59 -10.26
CA ALA A 31 13.24 2.71 -11.30
C ALA A 31 12.36 3.48 -12.29
N GLY A 32 11.52 4.42 -11.82
CA GLY A 32 10.71 5.30 -12.70
C GLY A 32 11.56 6.24 -13.56
N TYR A 33 12.76 6.59 -13.11
CA TYR A 33 13.74 7.35 -13.91
C TYR A 33 14.47 6.49 -14.93
N LEU A 34 14.99 5.33 -14.51
CA LEU A 34 15.82 4.44 -15.34
C LEU A 34 15.01 3.69 -16.41
N PHE A 35 13.80 3.25 -16.08
CA PHE A 35 12.99 2.38 -16.93
C PHE A 35 11.87 3.11 -17.68
N ASN A 36 12.08 4.38 -17.99
CA ASN A 36 11.09 5.22 -18.66
C ASN A 36 10.76 4.71 -20.09
N PHE A 37 11.78 4.33 -20.86
CA PHE A 37 11.65 3.84 -22.25
C PHE A 37 10.83 4.76 -23.16
N GLY A 38 11.00 6.08 -23.03
CA GLY A 38 10.30 7.08 -23.83
C GLY A 38 8.85 7.39 -23.41
N ARG A 39 8.30 6.67 -22.42
CA ARG A 39 6.90 6.88 -21.99
C ARG A 39 6.60 8.28 -21.47
N THR A 40 7.54 8.95 -20.81
CA THR A 40 7.31 10.32 -20.33
C THR A 40 7.20 11.35 -21.46
N HIS A 41 7.71 11.06 -22.66
CA HIS A 41 7.58 11.96 -23.82
C HIS A 41 6.14 11.98 -24.34
N ILE A 42 5.48 10.81 -24.36
CA ILE A 42 4.03 10.70 -24.67
C ILE A 42 3.19 11.57 -23.73
N PHE A 43 3.63 11.71 -22.48
CA PHE A 43 2.94 12.51 -21.48
C PHE A 43 3.54 13.90 -21.30
N TYR A 44 4.34 14.43 -22.23
CA TYR A 44 4.80 15.83 -22.24
C TYR A 44 5.22 16.38 -20.86
N LEU A 45 6.00 15.60 -20.11
CA LEU A 45 6.37 16.00 -18.75
C LEU A 45 7.35 17.17 -18.78
N ASN A 46 6.89 18.33 -18.33
CA ASN A 46 7.68 19.55 -18.27
C ASN A 46 8.28 19.77 -16.87
N GLN A 47 7.69 19.16 -15.84
CA GLN A 47 8.12 19.37 -14.45
C GLN A 47 9.12 18.36 -13.92
N ASN A 48 10.18 18.89 -13.29
CA ASN A 48 11.17 18.12 -12.56
C ASN A 48 10.68 17.78 -11.15
N ASN A 49 10.36 16.52 -10.89
CA ASN A 49 9.87 16.08 -9.59
C ASN A 49 10.98 15.72 -8.56
N ILE A 50 12.27 15.76 -8.94
CA ILE A 50 13.40 15.44 -8.03
C ILE A 50 13.39 16.31 -6.76
N PRO A 51 13.22 17.65 -6.81
CA PRO A 51 13.24 18.47 -5.59
C PRO A 51 12.18 18.06 -4.57
N VAL A 52 10.98 17.72 -5.06
CA VAL A 52 9.86 17.26 -4.24
C VAL A 52 10.20 15.93 -3.56
N LEU A 53 10.80 15.00 -4.31
CA LEU A 53 11.27 13.73 -3.76
C LEU A 53 12.35 13.90 -2.69
N ILE A 54 13.30 14.81 -2.89
CA ILE A 54 14.36 15.11 -1.92
C ILE A 54 13.76 15.68 -0.63
N VAL A 55 12.86 16.66 -0.73
CA VAL A 55 12.21 17.26 0.45
C VAL A 55 11.45 16.21 1.24
N GLY A 56 10.64 15.38 0.58
CA GLY A 56 9.91 14.29 1.23
C GLY A 56 10.84 13.27 1.90
N PHE A 57 11.91 12.88 1.22
CA PHE A 57 12.91 11.93 1.73
C PHE A 57 13.65 12.48 2.96
N VAL A 58 14.11 13.73 2.90
CA VAL A 58 14.80 14.40 4.02
C VAL A 58 13.85 14.55 5.21
N ALA A 59 12.63 15.00 4.99
CA ALA A 59 11.64 15.16 6.06
C ALA A 59 11.32 13.84 6.76
N TYR A 60 11.16 12.75 6.01
CA TYR A 60 11.03 11.40 6.55
C TYR A 60 12.22 11.02 7.45
N PHE A 61 13.45 11.21 6.96
CA PHE A 61 14.66 10.89 7.72
C PHE A 61 14.78 11.70 9.01
N ILE A 62 14.46 12.99 8.97
CA ILE A 62 14.45 13.85 10.15
C ILE A 62 13.45 13.28 11.18
N GLY A 63 12.24 12.92 10.76
CA GLY A 63 11.24 12.28 11.63
C GLY A 63 11.76 11.00 12.27
N VAL A 64 12.38 10.11 11.48
CA VAL A 64 12.97 8.87 12.02
C VAL A 64 14.09 9.17 13.02
N LEU A 65 15.02 10.06 12.70
CA LEU A 65 16.18 10.38 13.54
C LEU A 65 15.77 11.04 14.86
N VAL A 66 14.86 12.01 14.83
CA VAL A 66 14.36 12.71 16.02
C VAL A 66 13.74 11.71 16.99
N PHE A 67 12.76 10.92 16.55
CA PHE A 67 12.03 10.02 17.45
C PHE A 67 12.83 8.77 17.84
N THR A 68 13.78 8.33 17.01
CA THR A 68 14.74 7.29 17.42
C THR A 68 15.67 7.79 18.53
N LYS A 69 16.21 9.01 18.41
CA LYS A 69 17.09 9.61 19.43
C LYS A 69 16.35 9.88 20.74
N LEU A 70 15.11 10.34 20.67
CA LEU A 70 14.25 10.55 21.84
C LEU A 70 13.82 9.24 22.52
N ASN A 71 14.01 8.09 21.85
CA ASN A 71 13.55 6.78 22.31
C ASN A 71 12.06 6.78 22.71
N TRP A 72 11.25 7.58 22.02
CA TRP A 72 9.81 7.67 22.29
C TRP A 72 9.13 6.37 21.90
N SER A 73 8.23 5.93 22.78
CA SER A 73 7.50 4.67 22.68
C SER A 73 6.00 4.95 22.88
N VAL A 74 5.13 4.05 22.41
CA VAL A 74 3.68 4.27 22.49
C VAL A 74 3.22 4.24 23.96
N PRO A 75 2.47 5.25 24.44
CA PRO A 75 1.95 5.25 25.80
C PRO A 75 0.97 4.09 26.00
N ARG A 76 0.96 3.49 27.20
CA ARG A 76 0.09 2.36 27.53
C ARG A 76 -0.99 2.78 28.52
N LEU A 77 -2.24 2.71 28.11
CA LEU A 77 -3.43 2.93 28.93
C LEU A 77 -4.01 1.56 29.29
N ASN A 78 -3.73 1.05 30.48
CA ASN A 78 -4.10 -0.31 30.90
C ASN A 78 -5.62 -0.46 31.15
N LEU A 79 -6.43 -0.42 30.09
CA LEU A 79 -7.89 -0.57 30.14
C LEU A 79 -8.28 -2.06 30.08
N LYS A 80 -8.24 -2.73 31.24
CA LYS A 80 -8.51 -4.18 31.36
C LYS A 80 -9.83 -4.63 30.73
N PHE A 81 -10.89 -3.82 30.83
CA PHE A 81 -12.21 -4.16 30.30
C PHE A 81 -12.23 -4.32 28.78
N ILE A 82 -11.57 -3.41 28.06
CA ILE A 82 -11.50 -3.40 26.60
C ILE A 82 -10.52 -4.46 26.10
N ASN A 83 -9.39 -4.64 26.79
CA ASN A 83 -8.36 -5.61 26.41
C ASN A 83 -8.92 -7.05 26.29
N ASN A 84 -9.81 -7.46 27.21
CA ASN A 84 -10.42 -8.79 27.17
C ASN A 84 -11.41 -8.99 26.01
N ARG A 85 -11.98 -7.90 25.46
CA ARG A 85 -12.94 -7.93 24.36
C ARG A 85 -12.30 -7.75 22.99
N MET A 86 -11.03 -7.35 22.92
CA MET A 86 -10.30 -7.14 21.66
C MET A 86 -10.37 -8.36 20.73
N VAL A 87 -10.12 -9.55 21.27
CA VAL A 87 -10.12 -10.79 20.47
C VAL A 87 -11.50 -11.06 19.88
N VAL A 88 -12.56 -10.87 20.67
CA VAL A 88 -13.96 -11.02 20.24
C VAL A 88 -14.28 -10.03 19.11
N PHE A 89 -13.83 -8.78 19.24
CA PHE A 89 -14.03 -7.78 18.20
C PHE A 89 -13.32 -8.15 16.89
N ILE A 90 -12.10 -8.69 16.95
CA ILE A 90 -11.39 -9.15 15.75
C ILE A 90 -12.13 -10.33 15.10
N TYR A 91 -12.68 -11.26 15.88
CA TYR A 91 -13.55 -12.32 15.34
C TYR A 91 -14.80 -11.76 14.67
N LEU A 92 -15.45 -10.77 15.26
CA LEU A 92 -16.61 -10.10 14.68
C LEU A 92 -16.27 -9.46 13.32
N LEU A 93 -15.15 -8.74 13.23
CA LEU A 93 -14.65 -8.19 11.95
C LEU A 93 -14.42 -9.30 10.92
N GLY A 94 -13.85 -10.44 11.34
CA GLY A 94 -13.63 -11.59 10.46
C GLY A 94 -14.92 -12.21 9.95
N ILE A 95 -15.96 -12.30 10.78
CA ILE A 95 -17.28 -12.80 10.38
C ILE A 95 -17.93 -11.84 9.38
N ILE A 96 -17.89 -10.53 9.64
CA ILE A 96 -18.40 -9.51 8.71
C ILE A 96 -17.70 -9.60 7.36
N GLY A 97 -16.36 -9.72 7.38
CA GLY A 97 -15.57 -9.88 6.17
C GLY A 97 -15.88 -11.17 5.41
N LEU A 98 -16.06 -12.29 6.13
CA LEU A 98 -16.42 -13.57 5.53
C LEU A 98 -17.80 -13.51 4.87
N ILE A 99 -18.81 -12.98 5.55
CA ILE A 99 -20.17 -12.84 5.01
C ILE A 99 -20.14 -11.97 3.77
N SER A 100 -19.45 -10.82 3.82
CA SER A 100 -19.36 -9.90 2.69
C SER A 100 -18.67 -10.55 1.48
N PHE A 101 -17.60 -11.31 1.74
CA PHE A 101 -16.89 -12.04 0.69
C PHE A 101 -17.72 -13.18 0.09
N LEU A 102 -18.50 -13.90 0.90
CA LEU A 102 -19.42 -14.94 0.40
C LEU A 102 -20.53 -14.34 -0.46
N ILE A 103 -21.14 -13.23 -0.04
CA ILE A 103 -22.15 -12.52 -0.85
C ILE A 103 -21.56 -12.11 -2.21
N MET A 104 -20.33 -11.59 -2.21
CA MET A 104 -19.60 -11.22 -3.42
C MET A 104 -19.41 -12.42 -4.37
N ILE A 105 -19.01 -13.59 -3.85
CA ILE A 105 -18.88 -14.81 -4.67
C ILE A 105 -20.25 -15.28 -5.18
N PHE A 106 -21.28 -15.34 -4.32
CA PHE A 106 -22.60 -15.85 -4.70
C PHE A 106 -23.33 -14.95 -5.69
N THR A 107 -22.99 -13.67 -5.75
CA THR A 107 -23.49 -12.72 -6.76
C THR A 107 -22.71 -12.80 -8.08
N GLY A 108 -21.80 -13.78 -8.22
CA GLY A 108 -21.01 -14.00 -9.44
C GLY A 108 -19.83 -13.06 -9.58
N GLN A 109 -19.46 -12.31 -8.53
CA GLN A 109 -18.42 -11.28 -8.61
C GLN A 109 -16.99 -11.84 -8.48
N ILE A 110 -16.63 -12.83 -9.31
CA ILE A 110 -15.28 -13.43 -9.34
C ILE A 110 -14.40 -12.66 -10.31
N GLY A 111 -13.61 -11.72 -9.77
CA GLY A 111 -12.82 -10.76 -10.56
C GLY A 111 -11.66 -11.32 -11.40
N ILE A 112 -11.32 -12.62 -11.31
CA ILE A 112 -10.37 -13.25 -12.25
C ILE A 112 -11.02 -13.54 -13.61
N ALA A 113 -12.31 -13.86 -13.64
CA ALA A 113 -12.96 -14.35 -14.86
C ALA A 113 -13.33 -13.22 -15.83
N ASP A 114 -13.60 -12.02 -15.32
CA ASP A 114 -13.95 -10.85 -16.13
C ASP A 114 -13.60 -9.55 -15.39
N GLU A 115 -12.93 -8.62 -16.09
CA GLU A 115 -12.57 -7.30 -15.59
C GLU A 115 -13.80 -6.39 -15.44
N SER A 116 -14.87 -6.62 -16.22
CA SER A 116 -16.15 -5.91 -16.12
C SER A 116 -16.81 -6.19 -14.76
N VAL A 117 -16.84 -7.46 -14.34
CA VAL A 117 -17.37 -7.94 -13.06
C VAL A 117 -16.60 -7.35 -11.89
N ARG A 118 -15.28 -7.18 -12.04
CA ARG A 118 -14.43 -6.55 -11.03
C ARG A 118 -14.74 -5.06 -10.83
N ARG A 119 -15.18 -4.35 -11.86
CA ARG A 119 -15.47 -2.91 -11.78
C ARG A 119 -16.90 -2.61 -11.35
N HIS A 120 -17.81 -3.58 -11.50
CA HIS A 120 -19.18 -3.54 -10.95
C HIS A 120 -19.30 -4.20 -9.56
N LEU A 121 -18.17 -4.55 -8.94
CA LEU A 121 -18.14 -5.01 -7.55
C LEU A 121 -18.76 -3.95 -6.65
N ASP A 122 -19.67 -4.36 -5.77
CA ASP A 122 -20.23 -3.44 -4.78
C ASP A 122 -19.07 -2.91 -3.91
N PRO A 123 -18.79 -1.60 -3.94
CA PRO A 123 -17.66 -1.02 -3.21
C PRO A 123 -17.73 -1.30 -1.70
N ARG A 124 -18.95 -1.43 -1.15
CA ARG A 124 -19.18 -1.72 0.26
C ARG A 124 -18.82 -3.16 0.59
N LEU A 125 -19.22 -4.12 -0.24
CA LEU A 125 -18.88 -5.53 -0.03
C LEU A 125 -17.37 -5.76 -0.17
N ASN A 126 -16.74 -5.13 -1.16
CA ASN A 126 -15.29 -5.20 -1.33
C ASN A 126 -14.55 -4.60 -0.12
N PHE A 127 -14.99 -3.42 0.34
CA PHE A 127 -14.47 -2.79 1.56
C PHE A 127 -14.57 -3.72 2.78
N LEU A 128 -15.77 -4.24 3.05
CA LEU A 128 -16.02 -5.10 4.21
C LEU A 128 -15.29 -6.43 4.12
N SER A 129 -15.13 -7.00 2.91
CA SER A 129 -14.43 -8.26 2.69
C SER A 129 -12.98 -8.20 3.18
N SER A 130 -12.35 -7.02 3.15
CA SER A 130 -10.98 -6.85 3.63
C SER A 130 -10.81 -7.07 5.13
N PHE A 131 -11.88 -6.99 5.92
CA PHE A 131 -11.84 -7.40 7.32
C PHE A 131 -11.53 -8.90 7.51
N LEU A 132 -11.79 -9.73 6.49
CA LEU A 132 -11.49 -11.16 6.53
C LEU A 132 -9.98 -11.40 6.65
N TRP A 133 -9.19 -10.88 5.70
CA TRP A 133 -7.75 -11.11 5.73
C TRP A 133 -7.11 -10.39 6.93
N PHE A 134 -7.60 -9.19 7.28
CA PHE A 134 -7.12 -8.45 8.43
C PHE A 134 -7.29 -9.24 9.72
N SER A 135 -8.50 -9.76 9.98
CA SER A 135 -8.80 -10.48 11.21
C SER A 135 -7.99 -11.78 11.35
N VAL A 136 -7.91 -12.58 10.27
CA VAL A 136 -7.17 -13.84 10.25
C VAL A 136 -5.69 -13.59 10.50
N LEU A 137 -5.09 -12.59 9.83
CA LEU A 137 -3.67 -12.28 9.96
C LEU A 137 -3.35 -11.79 11.38
N VAL A 138 -4.14 -10.86 11.93
CA VAL A 138 -3.96 -10.36 13.30
C VAL A 138 -4.14 -11.48 14.33
N LEU A 139 -5.21 -12.30 14.24
CA LEU A 139 -5.46 -13.39 15.18
C LEU A 139 -4.35 -14.46 15.14
N PHE A 140 -3.88 -14.80 13.94
CA PHE A 140 -2.80 -15.78 13.77
C PHE A 140 -1.54 -15.35 14.53
N PHE A 141 -1.04 -14.14 14.28
CA PHE A 141 0.16 -13.65 14.95
C PHE A 141 -0.07 -13.32 16.43
N TYR A 142 -1.27 -12.86 16.80
CA TYR A 142 -1.64 -12.67 18.21
C TYR A 142 -1.58 -13.99 19.00
N ASN A 143 -2.02 -15.09 18.40
CA ASN A 143 -1.95 -16.42 19.02
C ASN A 143 -0.49 -16.93 19.13
N ILE A 144 0.37 -16.62 18.15
CA ILE A 144 1.81 -16.93 18.22
C ILE A 144 2.48 -16.15 19.36
N VAL A 145 2.23 -14.84 19.45
CA VAL A 145 2.80 -13.95 20.49
C VAL A 145 2.42 -14.44 21.88
N ASN A 146 1.14 -14.80 22.09
CA ASN A 146 0.66 -15.26 23.40
C ASN A 146 1.02 -16.72 23.72
N GLY A 147 1.66 -17.45 22.81
CA GLY A 147 2.05 -18.85 23.02
C GLY A 147 0.86 -19.82 23.11
N LYS A 148 -0.29 -19.47 22.54
CA LYS A 148 -1.53 -20.27 22.60
C LYS A 148 -1.59 -21.38 21.56
N LEU A 149 -0.62 -21.49 20.66
CA LEU A 149 -0.66 -22.42 19.53
C LEU A 149 0.04 -23.74 19.84
N THR A 150 -0.72 -24.82 19.82
CA THR A 150 -0.19 -26.19 19.64
C THR A 150 0.28 -26.39 18.20
N LYS A 151 1.12 -27.40 17.92
CA LYS A 151 1.56 -27.71 16.53
C LYS A 151 0.37 -27.91 15.59
N ARG A 152 -0.67 -28.62 16.04
CA ARG A 152 -1.90 -28.85 15.27
C ARG A 152 -2.65 -27.54 15.00
N SER A 153 -2.83 -26.71 16.02
CA SER A 153 -3.49 -25.41 15.88
C SER A 153 -2.69 -24.46 14.97
N PHE A 154 -1.37 -24.49 15.01
CA PHE A 154 -0.51 -23.73 14.11
C PHE A 154 -0.75 -24.11 12.64
N ILE A 155 -0.76 -25.41 12.33
CA ILE A 155 -1.02 -25.90 10.96
C ILE A 155 -2.42 -25.51 10.49
N ILE A 156 -3.43 -25.66 11.35
CA ILE A 156 -4.81 -25.27 11.01
C ILE A 156 -4.91 -23.76 10.70
N ASN A 157 -4.34 -22.91 11.56
CA ASN A 157 -4.38 -21.46 11.29
C ASN A 157 -3.57 -21.07 10.05
N LEU A 158 -2.46 -21.75 9.78
CA LEU A 158 -1.68 -21.54 8.55
C LEU A 158 -2.49 -21.96 7.30
N ALA A 159 -3.23 -23.06 7.38
CA ALA A 159 -4.12 -23.50 6.32
C ALA A 159 -5.27 -22.50 6.10
N ILE A 160 -5.88 -21.98 7.16
CA ILE A 160 -6.92 -20.93 7.07
C ILE A 160 -6.33 -19.68 6.40
N LEU A 161 -5.15 -19.23 6.81
CA LEU A 161 -4.46 -18.10 6.18
C LEU A 161 -4.24 -18.39 4.68
N GLY A 162 -3.76 -19.58 4.32
CA GLY A 162 -3.57 -20.01 2.94
C GLY A 162 -4.86 -20.00 2.12
N VAL A 163 -5.99 -20.46 2.68
CA VAL A 163 -7.30 -20.38 2.03
C VAL A 163 -7.68 -18.93 1.77
N VAL A 164 -7.52 -18.03 2.76
CA VAL A 164 -7.82 -16.60 2.57
C VAL A 164 -6.93 -15.97 1.49
N PHE A 165 -5.65 -16.34 1.40
CA PHE A 165 -4.79 -15.92 0.29
C PHE A 165 -5.35 -16.35 -1.06
N VAL A 166 -5.74 -17.63 -1.21
CA VAL A 166 -6.33 -18.14 -2.46
C VAL A 166 -7.62 -17.40 -2.80
N LEU A 167 -8.50 -17.17 -1.82
CA LEU A 167 -9.74 -16.43 -2.01
C LEU A 167 -9.48 -15.00 -2.54
N PHE A 168 -8.51 -14.28 -1.97
CA PHE A 168 -8.15 -12.95 -2.46
C PHE A 168 -7.42 -12.97 -3.80
N ILE A 169 -6.69 -14.04 -4.14
CA ILE A 169 -6.17 -14.25 -5.50
C ILE A 169 -7.35 -14.32 -6.48
N LEU A 170 -8.37 -15.14 -6.18
CA LEU A 170 -9.57 -15.31 -7.00
C LEU A 170 -10.38 -14.01 -7.20
N SER A 171 -10.28 -13.06 -6.26
CA SER A 171 -10.92 -11.75 -6.38
C SER A 171 -10.22 -10.79 -7.35
N GLY A 172 -9.00 -11.10 -7.82
CA GLY A 172 -8.25 -10.27 -8.76
C GLY A 172 -7.65 -8.99 -8.18
N TYR A 173 -7.70 -8.78 -6.86
CA TYR A 173 -7.15 -7.59 -6.21
C TYR A 173 -5.67 -7.76 -5.81
N ARG A 174 -4.79 -7.05 -6.52
CA ARG A 174 -3.33 -7.09 -6.31
C ARG A 174 -2.90 -6.44 -5.00
N THR A 175 -3.48 -5.29 -4.66
CA THR A 175 -3.05 -4.47 -3.50
C THR A 175 -3.26 -5.20 -2.15
N PRO A 176 -4.44 -5.76 -1.84
CA PRO A 176 -4.64 -6.55 -0.62
C PRO A 176 -3.70 -7.76 -0.53
N LEU A 177 -3.43 -8.44 -1.65
CA LEU A 177 -2.49 -9.56 -1.67
C LEU A 177 -1.07 -9.13 -1.31
N ILE A 178 -0.58 -8.03 -1.90
CA ILE A 178 0.75 -7.49 -1.57
C ILE A 178 0.79 -7.12 -0.08
N ILE A 179 -0.26 -6.50 0.46
CA ILE A 179 -0.35 -6.16 1.88
C ILE A 179 -0.31 -7.41 2.76
N MET A 180 -1.08 -8.44 2.41
CA MET A 180 -1.12 -9.70 3.15
C MET A 180 0.23 -10.40 3.14
N VAL A 181 0.89 -10.50 1.97
CA VAL A 181 2.21 -11.14 1.84
C VAL A 181 3.24 -10.36 2.63
N LEU A 182 3.35 -9.04 2.42
CA LEU A 182 4.38 -8.23 3.05
C LEU A 182 4.18 -8.16 4.57
N THR A 183 2.95 -7.99 5.04
CA THR A 183 2.65 -8.00 6.48
C THR A 183 2.92 -9.36 7.11
N SER A 184 2.56 -10.46 6.44
CA SER A 184 2.87 -11.82 6.92
C SER A 184 4.38 -12.05 7.00
N LEU A 185 5.13 -11.58 6.00
CA LEU A 185 6.60 -11.64 5.96
C LEU A 185 7.23 -10.90 7.16
N LEU A 186 6.85 -9.63 7.38
CA LEU A 186 7.37 -8.83 8.48
C LEU A 186 7.00 -9.43 9.84
N CYS A 187 5.73 -9.80 10.03
CA CYS A 187 5.27 -10.44 11.26
C CYS A 187 6.03 -11.75 11.52
N PHE A 188 6.24 -12.59 10.49
CA PHE A 188 6.99 -13.83 10.64
C PHE A 188 8.47 -13.58 10.96
N HIS A 189 9.09 -12.59 10.30
CA HIS A 189 10.47 -12.19 10.51
C HIS A 189 10.73 -11.79 11.97
N TYR A 190 9.82 -11.01 12.57
CA TYR A 190 9.96 -10.53 13.93
C TYR A 190 9.49 -11.54 14.99
N ILE A 191 8.34 -12.18 14.79
CA ILE A 191 7.65 -12.95 15.85
C ILE A 191 8.11 -14.41 15.90
N TYR A 192 8.42 -15.02 14.74
CA TYR A 192 8.70 -16.45 14.63
C TYR A 192 10.17 -16.75 14.33
N LYS A 193 10.66 -16.38 13.14
CA LYS A 193 12.03 -16.67 12.71
C LYS A 193 12.53 -15.62 11.73
N ARG A 194 13.74 -15.13 11.97
CA ARG A 194 14.43 -14.19 11.08
C ARG A 194 14.57 -14.80 9.69
N ILE A 195 14.04 -14.09 8.70
CA ILE A 195 14.21 -14.41 7.29
C ILE A 195 15.46 -13.64 6.80
N PRO A 196 16.49 -14.33 6.27
CA PRO A 196 17.65 -13.64 5.71
C PRO A 196 17.28 -12.90 4.42
N LEU A 197 17.97 -11.79 4.15
CA LEU A 197 17.69 -10.89 3.02
C LEU A 197 17.61 -11.62 1.68
N LYS A 198 18.45 -12.64 1.45
CA LYS A 198 18.42 -13.44 0.22
C LYS A 198 17.04 -14.05 -0.07
N TRP A 199 16.33 -14.56 0.93
CA TRP A 199 15.00 -15.15 0.74
C TRP A 199 13.93 -14.08 0.54
N ILE A 200 14.11 -12.91 1.15
CA ILE A 200 13.24 -11.75 0.93
C ILE A 200 13.38 -11.26 -0.52
N MET A 201 14.61 -11.16 -1.04
CA MET A 201 14.86 -10.79 -2.44
C MET A 201 14.27 -11.82 -3.41
N VAL A 202 14.47 -13.12 -3.15
CA VAL A 202 13.85 -14.19 -3.97
C VAL A 202 12.33 -14.07 -3.98
N LEU A 203 11.70 -13.79 -2.84
CA LEU A 203 10.26 -13.60 -2.77
C LEU A 203 9.80 -12.37 -3.57
N PHE A 204 10.50 -11.24 -3.48
CA PHE A 204 10.15 -10.04 -4.25
C PHE A 204 10.33 -10.24 -5.76
N ILE A 205 11.38 -10.95 -6.19
CA ILE A 205 11.58 -11.31 -7.60
C ILE A 205 10.44 -12.20 -8.06
N LEU A 206 10.11 -13.26 -7.29
CA LEU A 206 9.01 -14.16 -7.62
C LEU A 206 7.67 -13.41 -7.72
N MET A 207 7.35 -12.57 -6.74
CA MET A 207 6.15 -11.74 -6.77
C MET A 207 6.11 -10.82 -7.99
N SER A 208 7.23 -10.18 -8.33
CA SER A 208 7.32 -9.29 -9.49
C SER A 208 7.07 -10.04 -10.79
N VAL A 209 7.68 -11.23 -10.95
CA VAL A 209 7.46 -12.10 -12.12
C VAL A 209 6.00 -12.57 -12.17
N THR A 210 5.45 -13.08 -11.07
CA THR A 210 4.06 -13.58 -11.03
C THR A 210 3.05 -12.47 -11.31
N LEU A 211 3.21 -11.28 -10.73
CA LEU A 211 2.33 -10.14 -10.98
C LEU A 211 2.44 -9.64 -12.43
N SER A 212 3.64 -9.71 -13.02
CA SER A 212 3.87 -9.31 -14.41
C SER A 212 3.28 -10.32 -15.40
N VAL A 213 3.46 -11.62 -15.16
CA VAL A 213 2.80 -12.68 -15.94
C VAL A 213 1.29 -12.57 -15.81
N PHE A 214 0.77 -12.33 -14.61
CA PHE A 214 -0.66 -12.09 -14.41
C PHE A 214 -1.14 -10.82 -15.15
N GLY A 215 -0.34 -9.75 -15.15
CA GLY A 215 -0.63 -8.54 -15.92
C GLY A 215 -0.66 -8.79 -17.43
N TYR A 216 0.32 -9.51 -17.95
CA TYR A 216 0.41 -9.88 -19.36
C TYR A 216 -0.75 -10.78 -19.79
N LEU A 217 -0.99 -11.88 -19.04
CA LEU A 217 -2.10 -12.79 -19.32
C LEU A 217 -3.42 -12.02 -19.36
N ARG A 218 -3.63 -11.09 -18.42
CA ARG A 218 -4.82 -10.24 -18.42
C ARG A 218 -4.95 -9.43 -19.71
N THR A 219 -3.90 -8.76 -20.15
CA THR A 219 -3.94 -7.94 -21.37
C THR A 219 -4.23 -8.79 -22.61
N VAL A 220 -3.73 -10.03 -22.66
CA VAL A 220 -3.98 -10.95 -23.77
C VAL A 220 -5.40 -11.55 -23.72
N THR A 221 -5.97 -11.74 -22.53
CA THR A 221 -7.32 -12.31 -22.34
C THR A 221 -8.43 -11.26 -22.21
N GLU A 222 -8.11 -9.96 -22.25
CA GLU A 222 -9.08 -8.87 -22.15
C GLU A 222 -10.00 -8.90 -23.40
N ASP A 223 -11.31 -9.06 -23.18
CA ASP A 223 -12.28 -9.10 -24.27
C ASP A 223 -12.42 -7.71 -24.89
N LYS A 224 -11.87 -7.53 -26.10
CA LYS A 224 -11.88 -6.26 -26.82
C LYS A 224 -13.22 -5.93 -27.48
N THR A 225 -14.20 -6.84 -27.43
CA THR A 225 -15.53 -6.62 -28.00
C THR A 225 -16.41 -5.73 -27.12
N GLU A 226 -16.14 -5.69 -25.81
CA GLU A 226 -16.77 -4.80 -24.85
C GLU A 226 -16.34 -3.34 -25.08
N GLU A 227 -17.30 -2.42 -25.20
CA GLU A 227 -17.10 -0.98 -25.50
C GLU A 227 -16.07 -0.32 -24.58
N PHE A 228 -16.04 -0.76 -23.32
CA PHE A 228 -15.14 -0.25 -22.30
C PHE A 228 -13.67 -0.74 -22.39
N ASN A 229 -13.45 -1.85 -23.11
CA ASN A 229 -12.13 -2.41 -23.38
C ASN A 229 -11.59 -1.97 -24.74
N GLN A 230 -12.41 -1.32 -25.57
CA GLN A 230 -11.96 -0.71 -26.82
C GLN A 230 -10.96 0.41 -26.50
N GLU A 231 -9.86 0.43 -27.25
CA GLU A 231 -8.93 1.54 -27.19
C GLU A 231 -9.60 2.71 -27.88
N ALA A 232 -9.89 3.78 -27.14
CA ALA A 232 -10.39 5.02 -27.74
C ALA A 232 -9.43 5.43 -28.86
N GLU A 233 -9.97 5.73 -30.04
CA GLU A 233 -9.18 6.28 -31.15
C GLU A 233 -8.66 7.65 -30.73
N VAL A 234 -7.43 7.68 -30.25
CA VAL A 234 -6.74 8.93 -29.95
C VAL A 234 -6.21 9.50 -31.26
N ASN A 235 -6.66 10.69 -31.63
CA ASN A 235 -6.07 11.46 -32.71
C ASN A 235 -4.68 11.96 -32.27
N LEU A 236 -3.66 11.13 -32.49
CA LEU A 236 -2.26 11.47 -32.25
C LEU A 236 -1.73 12.33 -33.40
N ASP A 237 -0.96 13.37 -33.07
CA ASP A 237 -0.18 14.09 -34.05
C ASP A 237 1.04 13.25 -34.54
N GLU A 238 1.81 13.76 -35.50
CA GLU A 238 2.94 13.01 -36.07
C GLU A 238 4.09 12.80 -35.07
N GLU A 239 4.27 13.72 -34.11
CA GLU A 239 5.30 13.66 -33.06
C GLU A 239 4.94 12.58 -32.02
N ASP A 240 3.69 12.56 -31.58
CA ASP A 240 3.11 11.53 -30.72
C ASP A 240 3.19 10.13 -31.34
N LYS A 241 2.92 10.02 -32.66
CA LYS A 241 3.07 8.75 -33.38
C LYS A 241 4.50 8.25 -33.35
N GLU A 242 5.49 9.14 -33.40
CA GLU A 242 6.90 8.77 -33.32
C GLU A 242 7.27 8.30 -31.90
N HIS A 243 6.83 9.01 -30.87
CA HIS A 243 7.02 8.60 -29.48
C HIS A 243 6.34 7.26 -29.16
N VAL A 244 5.13 7.02 -29.67
CA VAL A 244 4.45 5.72 -29.53
C VAL A 244 5.22 4.60 -30.25
N LYS A 245 5.78 4.86 -31.44
CA LYS A 245 6.64 3.89 -32.14
C LYS A 245 7.89 3.57 -31.33
N GLU A 246 8.48 4.56 -30.68
CA GLU A 246 9.64 4.36 -29.80
C GLU A 246 9.30 3.46 -28.60
N VAL A 247 8.20 3.73 -27.90
CA VAL A 247 7.73 2.89 -26.79
C VAL A 247 7.45 1.46 -27.25
N LYS A 248 6.82 1.29 -28.42
CA LYS A 248 6.52 -0.03 -29.02
C LYS A 248 7.75 -0.86 -29.39
N LYS A 249 8.95 -0.27 -29.48
CA LYS A 249 10.20 -1.04 -29.65
C LYS A 249 10.55 -1.83 -28.39
N THR A 250 10.03 -1.43 -27.24
CA THR A 250 10.29 -2.10 -25.96
C THR A 250 9.40 -3.34 -25.81
N PRO A 251 9.93 -4.50 -25.42
CA PRO A 251 9.11 -5.68 -25.21
C PRO A 251 7.99 -5.45 -24.18
N GLU A 252 6.79 -5.94 -24.47
CA GLU A 252 5.59 -5.71 -23.63
C GLU A 252 5.79 -6.16 -22.17
N PHE A 253 6.48 -7.28 -21.94
CA PHE A 253 6.75 -7.77 -20.59
C PHE A 253 7.64 -6.80 -19.79
N VAL A 254 8.57 -6.09 -20.45
CA VAL A 254 9.43 -5.08 -19.82
C VAL A 254 8.59 -3.86 -19.47
N LEU A 255 7.72 -3.42 -20.38
CA LEU A 255 6.79 -2.32 -20.14
C LEU A 255 5.86 -2.63 -18.96
N ALA A 256 5.34 -3.87 -18.87
CA ALA A 256 4.48 -4.33 -17.80
C ALA A 256 5.17 -4.35 -16.42
N ILE A 257 6.40 -4.86 -16.33
CA ILE A 257 7.17 -4.90 -15.07
C ILE A 257 7.46 -3.48 -14.55
N THR A 258 7.68 -2.54 -15.46
CA THR A 258 8.17 -1.20 -15.14
C THR A 258 7.06 -0.14 -15.08
N ALA A 259 5.84 -0.51 -15.49
CA ALA A 259 4.69 0.38 -15.60
C ALA A 259 4.40 1.13 -14.29
N GLU A 260 4.34 0.43 -13.16
CA GLU A 260 3.92 1.05 -11.89
C GLU A 260 4.93 2.08 -11.37
N PHE A 261 6.22 1.92 -11.69
CA PHE A 261 7.26 2.89 -11.32
C PHE A 261 7.19 4.14 -12.20
N VAL A 262 7.00 3.95 -13.51
CA VAL A 262 6.93 5.06 -14.46
C VAL A 262 5.63 5.83 -14.33
N ASN A 263 4.50 5.14 -14.11
CA ASN A 263 3.22 5.78 -13.82
C ASN A 263 3.30 6.66 -12.58
N GLY A 264 3.95 6.19 -11.50
CA GLY A 264 4.15 7.01 -10.30
C GLY A 264 4.91 8.31 -10.57
N ARG A 265 5.91 8.25 -11.47
CA ARG A 265 6.66 9.43 -11.93
C ARG A 265 5.80 10.37 -12.78
N ILE A 266 5.07 9.84 -13.76
CA ILE A 266 4.18 10.62 -14.65
C ILE A 266 3.12 11.34 -13.83
N VAL A 267 2.41 10.61 -12.97
CA VAL A 267 1.34 11.15 -12.13
C VAL A 267 1.88 12.23 -11.20
N LEU A 268 3.05 12.00 -10.57
CA LEU A 268 3.66 13.02 -9.72
C LEU A 268 3.98 14.30 -10.50
N SER A 269 4.64 14.19 -11.66
CA SER A 269 4.97 15.36 -12.49
C SER A 269 3.72 16.12 -12.96
N ARG A 270 2.65 15.41 -13.35
CA ARG A 270 1.37 16.05 -13.71
C ARG A 270 0.67 16.73 -12.54
N ILE A 271 0.79 16.19 -11.32
CA ILE A 271 0.33 16.89 -10.11
C ILE A 271 1.10 18.21 -9.94
N LEU A 272 2.42 18.22 -10.16
CA LEU A 272 3.22 19.46 -10.05
C LEU A 272 2.74 20.51 -11.05
N GLU A 273 2.63 20.13 -12.32
CA GLU A 273 2.14 21.00 -13.40
C GLU A 273 0.77 21.58 -13.06
N TYR A 274 -0.18 20.74 -12.64
CA TYR A 274 -1.51 21.19 -12.28
C TYR A 274 -1.47 22.22 -11.15
N THR A 275 -0.70 21.95 -10.10
CA THR A 275 -0.64 22.83 -8.94
C THR A 275 0.09 24.15 -9.22
N GLU A 276 0.93 24.22 -10.25
CA GLU A 276 1.53 25.47 -10.70
C GLU A 276 0.51 26.33 -11.46
N GLU A 277 -0.35 25.71 -12.28
CA GLU A 277 -1.35 26.41 -13.07
C GLU A 277 -2.61 26.79 -12.26
N HIS A 278 -3.07 25.89 -11.39
CA HIS A 278 -4.37 25.98 -10.71
C HIS A 278 -4.27 26.18 -9.19
N GLY A 279 -3.06 26.08 -8.63
CA GLY A 279 -2.83 26.11 -7.18
C GLY A 279 -3.06 24.75 -6.50
N TYR A 280 -2.87 24.73 -5.18
CA TYR A 280 -3.04 23.51 -4.37
C TYR A 280 -4.51 23.23 -4.05
N MET A 281 -4.81 21.97 -3.77
CA MET A 281 -6.15 21.48 -3.40
C MET A 281 -6.53 21.78 -1.95
N ASN A 282 -5.65 22.40 -1.16
CA ASN A 282 -5.92 22.91 0.19
C ASN A 282 -6.56 21.90 1.16
N GLY A 283 -6.26 20.61 1.03
CA GLY A 283 -6.77 19.55 1.90
C GLY A 283 -7.99 18.81 1.36
N GLU A 284 -8.49 19.15 0.17
CA GLU A 284 -9.62 18.45 -0.44
C GLU A 284 -9.31 16.97 -0.73
N VAL A 285 -8.07 16.65 -1.12
CA VAL A 285 -7.68 15.25 -1.39
C VAL A 285 -7.68 14.44 -0.10
N HIS A 286 -7.20 14.98 1.02
CA HIS A 286 -7.25 14.29 2.32
C HIS A 286 -8.66 14.25 2.92
N LYS A 287 -9.46 15.31 2.75
CA LYS A 287 -10.84 15.37 3.24
C LYS A 287 -11.75 14.37 2.52
N SER A 288 -11.50 14.12 1.23
CA SER A 288 -12.34 13.25 0.40
C SER A 288 -12.27 11.76 0.75
N ILE A 289 -11.34 11.34 1.62
CA ILE A 289 -11.40 10.00 2.23
C ILE A 289 -12.69 9.81 3.02
N PHE A 290 -13.15 10.85 3.71
CA PHE A 290 -14.33 10.76 4.55
C PHE A 290 -15.61 10.96 3.74
N SER A 291 -15.56 11.60 2.56
CA SER A 291 -16.74 11.73 1.70
C SER A 291 -17.18 10.38 1.12
N THR A 292 -16.28 9.39 0.99
CA THR A 292 -16.64 8.06 0.46
C THR A 292 -17.60 7.26 1.35
N ILE A 293 -17.77 7.65 2.61
CA ILE A 293 -18.73 7.02 3.54
C ILE A 293 -19.92 7.91 3.88
N LEU A 294 -19.88 9.17 3.50
CA LEU A 294 -20.98 10.11 3.73
C LEU A 294 -21.98 10.05 2.57
N PRO A 295 -23.26 10.38 2.83
CA PRO A 295 -24.25 10.52 1.77
C PRO A 295 -23.92 11.72 0.87
N GLY A 296 -24.07 11.55 -0.45
CA GLY A 296 -23.76 12.58 -1.45
C GLY A 296 -22.87 12.04 -2.58
N GLU A 297 -22.30 12.94 -3.39
CA GLU A 297 -21.33 12.59 -4.43
C GLU A 297 -20.02 12.10 -3.79
N GLN A 298 -19.65 10.85 -4.07
CA GLN A 298 -18.53 10.17 -3.41
C GLN A 298 -17.26 10.24 -4.28
N ILE A 299 -16.67 11.42 -4.37
CA ILE A 299 -15.39 11.59 -5.05
C ILE A 299 -14.29 11.09 -4.11
N SER A 300 -13.64 9.98 -4.49
CA SER A 300 -12.51 9.43 -3.73
C SER A 300 -11.22 10.24 -3.97
N PRO A 301 -10.21 10.16 -3.08
CA PRO A 301 -8.90 10.81 -3.30
C PRO A 301 -8.27 10.44 -4.64
N ARG A 302 -8.44 9.20 -5.10
CA ARG A 302 -7.94 8.74 -6.40
C ARG A 302 -8.67 9.39 -7.57
N MET A 303 -9.95 9.71 -7.41
CA MET A 303 -10.75 10.39 -8.44
C MET A 303 -10.36 11.85 -8.57
N HIS A 304 -10.11 12.55 -7.45
CA HIS A 304 -9.54 13.91 -7.50
C HIS A 304 -8.23 13.95 -8.28
N ILE A 305 -7.35 12.98 -8.03
CA ILE A 305 -6.07 12.89 -8.73
C ILE A 305 -6.27 12.53 -10.20
N THR A 306 -7.18 11.60 -10.55
CA THR A 306 -7.53 11.34 -11.95
C THR A 306 -7.98 12.61 -12.67
N ASN A 307 -8.92 13.34 -12.07
CA ASN A 307 -9.46 14.55 -12.68
C ASN A 307 -8.37 15.60 -12.87
N MET A 308 -7.48 15.74 -11.89
CA MET A 308 -6.30 16.60 -11.95
C MET A 308 -5.39 16.24 -13.13
N VAL A 309 -4.87 15.01 -13.18
CA VAL A 309 -3.88 14.62 -14.20
C VAL A 309 -4.48 14.53 -15.60
N ASN A 310 -5.75 14.13 -15.74
CA ASN A 310 -6.41 14.05 -17.03
C ASN A 310 -6.84 15.43 -17.55
N SER A 311 -7.08 16.42 -16.68
CA SER A 311 -7.44 17.77 -17.12
C SER A 311 -6.35 18.42 -17.97
N LEU A 312 -5.07 18.12 -17.67
CA LEU A 312 -3.91 18.61 -18.41
C LEU A 312 -3.65 17.90 -19.74
N THR A 313 -4.33 16.77 -19.98
CA THR A 313 -4.13 15.96 -21.20
C THR A 313 -5.37 15.93 -22.09
N LYS A 314 -6.45 16.61 -21.68
CA LYS A 314 -7.74 16.60 -22.38
C LYS A 314 -7.63 17.17 -23.80
N ASP A 315 -6.76 18.16 -23.99
CA ASP A 315 -6.56 18.84 -25.27
C ASP A 315 -5.58 18.08 -26.20
N ASN A 316 -4.74 17.20 -25.65
CA ASN A 316 -3.73 16.42 -26.39
C ASN A 316 -4.22 14.99 -26.75
N GLY A 317 -5.46 14.65 -26.43
CA GLY A 317 -6.07 13.36 -26.79
C GLY A 317 -5.58 12.12 -26.02
N VAL A 318 -4.42 12.15 -25.33
CA VAL A 318 -3.86 10.99 -24.60
C VAL A 318 -4.14 11.09 -23.10
N PRO A 319 -5.22 10.47 -22.56
CA PRO A 319 -5.48 10.52 -21.13
C PRO A 319 -4.41 9.75 -20.33
N VAL A 320 -3.93 10.32 -19.23
CA VAL A 320 -3.04 9.62 -18.27
C VAL A 320 -3.72 8.37 -17.73
N THR A 321 -5.02 8.46 -17.45
CA THR A 321 -5.86 7.35 -17.03
C THR A 321 -7.15 7.33 -17.84
N ARG A 322 -7.49 6.17 -18.43
CA ARG A 322 -8.73 6.00 -19.22
C ARG A 322 -9.98 6.38 -18.42
N GLU A 323 -11.02 6.83 -19.12
CA GLU A 323 -12.32 7.13 -18.51
C GLU A 323 -12.87 5.93 -17.73
N GLY A 324 -13.51 6.21 -16.59
CA GLY A 324 -13.98 5.17 -15.66
C GLY A 324 -12.89 4.46 -14.85
N ARG A 325 -11.61 4.85 -14.96
CA ARG A 325 -10.50 4.33 -14.13
C ARG A 325 -10.01 5.39 -13.13
N THR A 326 -9.44 4.92 -12.03
CA THR A 326 -8.88 5.80 -10.99
C THR A 326 -7.37 5.76 -10.97
N THR A 327 -6.75 6.92 -10.76
CA THR A 327 -5.31 7.12 -10.70
C THR A 327 -4.88 7.04 -9.26
N VAL A 328 -3.87 6.24 -8.97
CA VAL A 328 -3.38 6.13 -7.61
C VAL A 328 -2.25 7.15 -7.41
N PRO A 329 -2.43 8.17 -6.55
CA PRO A 329 -1.34 9.07 -6.24
C PRO A 329 -0.31 8.40 -5.34
N THR A 330 0.97 8.69 -5.55
CA THR A 330 2.02 8.35 -4.59
C THR A 330 1.79 9.12 -3.27
N ILE A 331 2.30 8.63 -2.15
CA ILE A 331 2.29 9.36 -0.88
C ILE A 331 2.84 10.79 -1.02
N VAL A 332 3.87 10.97 -1.86
CA VAL A 332 4.46 12.27 -2.16
C VAL A 332 3.47 13.15 -2.91
N GLY A 333 2.85 12.62 -3.96
CA GLY A 333 1.86 13.33 -4.77
C GLY A 333 0.65 13.76 -3.96
N GLN A 334 0.16 12.92 -3.03
CA GLN A 334 -1.00 13.25 -2.18
C GLN A 334 -0.75 14.46 -1.29
N PHE A 335 0.37 14.48 -0.55
CA PHE A 335 0.67 15.60 0.33
C PHE A 335 1.04 16.86 -0.46
N TYR A 336 1.72 16.71 -1.60
CA TYR A 336 2.07 17.84 -2.44
C TYR A 336 0.84 18.47 -3.10
N ALA A 337 -0.10 17.67 -3.61
CA ALA A 337 -1.34 18.16 -4.22
C ALA A 337 -2.14 19.07 -3.29
N ASP A 338 -2.20 18.74 -1.99
CA ASP A 338 -3.00 19.48 -1.02
C ASP A 338 -2.30 20.70 -0.40
N GLY A 339 -0.97 20.76 -0.36
CA GLY A 339 -0.28 21.87 0.32
C GLY A 339 1.20 22.02 -0.01
N GLY A 340 1.60 21.56 -1.20
CA GLY A 340 2.94 21.69 -1.73
C GLY A 340 4.04 21.12 -0.82
N TYR A 341 5.18 21.81 -0.80
CA TYR A 341 6.35 21.41 -0.01
C TYR A 341 6.09 21.37 1.49
N ILE A 342 5.24 22.26 2.02
CA ILE A 342 4.97 22.36 3.46
C ILE A 342 4.24 21.11 3.94
N LEU A 343 3.11 20.79 3.30
CA LEU A 343 2.32 19.63 3.70
C LEU A 343 3.05 18.32 3.40
N LEU A 344 3.83 18.26 2.32
CA LEU A 344 4.73 17.15 2.04
C LEU A 344 5.75 16.91 3.16
N ALA A 345 6.43 17.96 3.61
CA ALA A 345 7.43 17.84 4.67
C ALA A 345 6.77 17.38 5.98
N ILE A 346 5.63 17.95 6.35
CA ILE A 346 4.88 17.55 7.54
C ILE A 346 4.43 16.09 7.44
N GLY A 347 3.82 15.70 6.32
CA GLY A 347 3.29 14.35 6.11
C GLY A 347 4.37 13.27 6.21
N LEU A 348 5.49 13.45 5.51
CA LEU A 348 6.60 12.49 5.50
C LEU A 348 7.36 12.49 6.83
N PHE A 349 7.48 13.63 7.51
CA PHE A 349 8.00 13.69 8.88
C PHE A 349 7.14 12.87 9.84
N ILE A 350 5.80 13.01 9.78
CA ILE A 350 4.88 12.23 10.62
C ILE A 350 4.99 10.73 10.33
N VAL A 351 5.10 10.34 9.06
CA VAL A 351 5.30 8.93 8.67
C VAL A 351 6.60 8.37 9.27
N GLY A 352 7.69 9.13 9.19
CA GLY A 352 8.97 8.79 9.83
C GLY A 352 8.86 8.67 11.35
N ALA A 353 8.19 9.62 11.99
CA ALA A 353 7.94 9.63 13.43
C ALA A 353 7.15 8.42 13.90
N ILE A 354 6.02 8.10 13.24
CA ILE A 354 5.17 6.95 13.58
C ILE A 354 5.96 5.65 13.49
N LEU A 355 6.68 5.42 12.39
CA LEU A 355 7.47 4.20 12.23
C LEU A 355 8.59 4.10 13.27
N ALA A 356 9.27 5.20 13.59
CA ALA A 356 10.30 5.22 14.62
C ALA A 356 9.73 4.93 16.02
N ILE A 357 8.60 5.55 16.39
CA ILE A 357 7.93 5.30 17.68
C ILE A 357 7.54 3.83 17.81
N LEU A 358 6.90 3.27 16.78
CA LEU A 358 6.49 1.86 16.78
C LEU A 358 7.69 0.91 16.81
N TYR A 359 8.77 1.25 16.10
CA TYR A 359 9.99 0.45 16.11
C TYR A 359 10.70 0.48 17.47
N ASN A 360 10.78 1.64 18.13
CA ASN A 360 11.29 1.74 19.50
C ASN A 360 10.47 0.88 20.47
N ASP A 361 9.15 0.84 20.26
CA ASP A 361 8.23 0.00 21.01
C ASP A 361 8.54 -1.50 20.84
N VAL A 362 8.82 -1.94 19.60
CA VAL A 362 9.31 -3.29 19.29
C VAL A 362 10.63 -3.59 20.00
N LYS A 363 11.58 -2.65 20.02
CA LYS A 363 12.85 -2.82 20.73
C LYS A 363 12.65 -2.98 22.23
N LYS A 364 11.78 -2.15 22.82
CA LYS A 364 11.50 -2.09 24.26
C LYS A 364 10.84 -3.36 24.78
N TYR A 365 9.84 -3.88 24.07
CA TYR A 365 9.06 -5.07 24.50
C TYR A 365 9.52 -6.38 23.86
N GLY A 366 10.47 -6.32 22.92
CA GLY A 366 11.04 -7.44 22.20
C GLY A 366 10.24 -7.83 20.95
N PHE A 367 10.92 -8.51 20.01
CA PHE A 367 10.39 -8.87 18.69
C PHE A 367 9.23 -9.88 18.69
N LYS A 368 9.04 -10.63 19.78
CA LYS A 368 7.87 -11.50 19.97
C LYS A 368 6.81 -10.80 20.83
N SER A 369 6.32 -9.65 20.35
CA SER A 369 5.33 -8.83 21.07
C SER A 369 4.21 -8.37 20.13
N TYR A 370 3.12 -7.85 20.72
CA TYR A 370 2.04 -7.25 19.94
C TYR A 370 2.51 -6.01 19.18
N SER A 371 3.48 -5.25 19.71
CA SER A 371 4.10 -4.12 19.02
C SER A 371 4.68 -4.53 17.66
N SER A 372 5.21 -5.74 17.52
CA SER A 372 5.74 -6.24 16.25
C SER A 372 4.66 -6.48 15.21
N ILE A 373 3.45 -6.87 15.62
CA ILE A 373 2.30 -6.98 14.72
C ILE A 373 1.95 -5.59 14.20
N VAL A 374 1.73 -4.64 15.10
CA VAL A 374 1.33 -3.27 14.74
C VAL A 374 2.38 -2.59 13.87
N TYR A 375 3.66 -2.68 14.24
CA TYR A 375 4.77 -2.17 13.43
C TYR A 375 4.78 -2.76 12.02
N SER A 376 4.55 -4.07 11.88
CA SER A 376 4.51 -4.74 10.57
C SER A 376 3.39 -4.20 9.68
N PHE A 377 2.20 -3.98 10.23
CA PHE A 377 1.09 -3.39 9.48
C PHE A 377 1.37 -1.95 9.05
N PHE A 378 1.82 -1.08 9.97
CA PHE A 378 2.16 0.31 9.64
C PHE A 378 3.27 0.39 8.59
N THR A 379 4.32 -0.42 8.74
CA THR A 379 5.44 -0.47 7.79
C THR A 379 4.95 -0.90 6.41
N THR A 380 4.15 -1.97 6.32
CA THR A 380 3.58 -2.42 5.04
C THR A 380 2.73 -1.33 4.38
N ILE A 381 1.80 -0.70 5.11
CA ILE A 381 0.91 0.30 4.53
C ILE A 381 1.67 1.54 4.08
N PHE A 382 2.63 2.05 4.87
CA PHE A 382 3.41 3.21 4.44
C PHE A 382 4.35 2.89 3.27
N VAL A 383 4.97 1.71 3.26
CA VAL A 383 5.81 1.28 2.13
C VAL A 383 4.97 1.13 0.86
N LEU A 384 3.79 0.53 0.95
CA LEU A 384 2.87 0.45 -0.18
C LEU A 384 2.38 1.83 -0.61
N GLY A 385 2.19 2.74 0.35
CA GLY A 385 1.79 4.13 0.10
C GLY A 385 2.78 4.90 -0.76
N ILE A 386 4.04 4.48 -0.87
CA ILE A 386 4.98 5.04 -1.85
C ILE A 386 4.40 4.95 -3.27
N HIS A 387 3.77 3.82 -3.60
CA HIS A 387 3.09 3.60 -4.87
C HIS A 387 1.61 4.05 -4.82
N THR A 388 0.87 3.66 -3.78
CA THR A 388 -0.60 3.78 -3.77
C THR A 388 -1.16 4.92 -2.93
N GLY A 389 -0.31 5.70 -2.28
CA GLY A 389 -0.73 6.66 -1.26
C GLY A 389 -1.28 6.00 0.01
N ILE A 390 -1.62 6.82 1.02
CA ILE A 390 -2.13 6.35 2.33
C ILE A 390 -3.64 6.59 2.49
N LEU A 391 -4.26 7.28 1.55
CA LEU A 391 -5.64 7.77 1.67
C LEU A 391 -6.71 6.75 1.25
N ASP A 392 -6.57 5.51 1.73
CA ASP A 392 -7.65 4.52 1.69
C ASP A 392 -8.25 4.41 3.10
N LEU A 393 -9.53 4.75 3.23
CA LEU A 393 -10.23 4.79 4.51
C LEU A 393 -10.11 3.47 5.26
N LEU A 394 -10.16 2.35 4.55
CA LEU A 394 -10.07 1.03 5.14
C LEU A 394 -8.74 0.83 5.87
N PHE A 395 -7.64 1.21 5.22
CA PHE A 395 -6.31 1.09 5.81
C PHE A 395 -6.16 2.01 7.01
N LEU A 396 -6.68 3.25 6.93
CA LEU A 396 -6.68 4.15 8.08
C LEU A 396 -7.45 3.58 9.27
N LEU A 397 -8.63 3.00 9.06
CA LEU A 397 -9.41 2.36 10.11
C LEU A 397 -8.70 1.15 10.71
N MET A 398 -8.07 0.30 9.88
CA MET A 398 -7.27 -0.84 10.33
C MET A 398 -6.06 -0.39 11.17
N LEU A 399 -5.33 0.63 10.72
CA LEU A 399 -4.18 1.18 11.44
C LEU A 399 -4.60 1.85 12.74
N ALA A 400 -5.69 2.62 12.74
CA ALA A 400 -6.27 3.24 13.93
C ALA A 400 -6.69 2.19 14.96
N PHE A 401 -7.36 1.12 14.51
CA PHE A 401 -7.72 -0.01 15.37
C PHE A 401 -6.48 -0.66 15.99
N LEU A 402 -5.45 -0.97 15.19
CA LEU A 402 -4.21 -1.59 15.68
C LEU A 402 -3.44 -0.69 16.66
N LEU A 403 -3.43 0.62 16.43
CA LEU A 403 -2.80 1.57 17.34
C LEU A 403 -3.57 1.68 18.65
N PHE A 404 -4.90 1.74 18.58
CA PHE A 404 -5.77 1.76 19.75
C PHE A 404 -5.60 0.48 20.59
N THR A 405 -5.60 -0.69 19.96
CA THR A 405 -5.36 -1.95 20.66
C THR A 405 -3.95 -2.02 21.21
N LEU A 406 -2.94 -1.44 20.55
CA LEU A 406 -1.59 -1.33 21.09
C LEU A 406 -1.59 -0.51 22.38
N ILE A 407 -2.19 0.68 22.38
CA ILE A 407 -2.25 1.57 23.55
C ILE A 407 -2.89 0.84 24.74
N ILE A 408 -3.92 0.03 24.49
CA ILE A 408 -4.66 -0.68 25.54
C ILE A 408 -4.00 -1.99 25.99
N TYR A 409 -3.24 -2.62 25.08
CA TYR A 409 -2.64 -3.91 25.33
C TYR A 409 -1.62 -3.82 26.47
N LYS A 410 -1.84 -4.64 27.52
CA LYS A 410 -0.88 -4.81 28.60
C LYS A 410 0.19 -5.82 28.16
N PRO A 411 1.45 -5.40 27.93
CA PRO A 411 2.51 -6.35 27.62
C PRO A 411 2.72 -7.28 28.83
N LYS A 412 2.88 -8.58 28.58
CA LYS A 412 3.43 -9.49 29.57
C LYS A 412 4.89 -9.07 29.78
N THR A 413 5.18 -8.35 30.85
CA THR A 413 6.56 -8.12 31.29
C THR A 413 7.19 -9.49 31.56
N ARG A 414 8.27 -9.80 30.86
CA ARG A 414 9.17 -10.89 31.27
C ARG A 414 9.82 -10.43 32.57
N ASN A 415 9.44 -11.05 33.68
CA ASN A 415 10.32 -11.11 34.84
C ASN A 415 11.50 -12.02 34.50
#